data_AF-A0A7W0FMR7-F1
#
_entry.id   AF-A0A7W0FMR7-F1
#
_cell.length_a   1.000
_cell.length_b   1.000
_cell.length_c   1.000
_cell.angle_alpha   90.00
_cell.angle_beta   90.00
_cell.angle_gamma   90.00
#
_symmetry.space_group_name_H-M   'P 1'
#
loop_
_entity.id
_entity.type
_entity.pdbx_description
1 polymer ?
#
loop_
_entity_poly.entity_id
_entity_poly.type
_entity_poly.pdbx_seq_one_letter_code
_entity_poly.pdbx_strand_id
1 'polypeptide(L)' 'MKRVATLPARVLWNAFFWTYERASWQYDIMVLAILAFVWLTPPDWLRDPTASGMGPLGWLLDPLR' A
#
# COMPACT_ATOMS: atom_id res chain seq x y z
N MET A 1 -10.37 17.51 26.23
CA MET A 1 -9.53 16.29 26.10
C MET A 1 -10.19 15.11 25.36
N LYS A 2 -11.53 15.02 25.22
CA LYS A 2 -12.21 13.88 24.56
C LYS A 2 -12.22 13.86 23.01
N ARG A 3 -11.81 14.94 22.33
CA ARG A 3 -11.89 15.08 20.85
C ARG A 3 -10.68 14.53 20.08
N VAL A 4 -9.57 14.24 20.76
CA VAL A 4 -8.31 13.86 20.09
C VAL A 4 -8.25 12.35 19.87
N ALA A 5 -8.76 11.56 20.82
CA ALA A 5 -8.83 10.10 20.70
C ALA A 5 -9.75 9.62 19.54
N THR A 6 -10.64 10.48 19.03
CA THR A 6 -11.52 10.14 17.90
C THR A 6 -10.85 10.28 16.54
N LEU A 7 -9.75 11.02 16.41
CA LEU A 7 -9.11 11.26 15.12
C LEU A 7 -8.46 10.01 14.52
N PRO A 8 -7.57 9.28 15.23
CA PRO A 8 -6.97 8.07 14.65
C PRO A 8 -8.02 6.99 14.39
N ALA A 9 -8.99 6.83 15.30
CA ALA A 9 -10.10 5.90 15.10
C ALA A 9 -10.93 6.23 13.85
N ARG A 10 -11.18 7.52 13.59
CA ARG A 10 -11.89 7.96 12.39
C ARG A 10 -11.08 7.76 11.11
N VAL A 11 -9.76 7.98 11.15
CA VAL A 11 -8.87 7.71 10.01
C VAL A 11 -8.89 6.22 9.66
N LEU A 12 -8.73 5.35 10.67
CA LEU A 12 -8.79 3.90 10.48
C LEU A 12 -10.15 3.45 9.96
N TRP A 13 -11.24 4.00 10.50
CA TRP A 13 -12.60 3.71 10.03
C TRP A 13 -12.77 4.10 8.57
N ASN A 14 -12.40 5.32 8.20
CA ASN A 14 -12.54 5.81 6.83
C ASN A 14 -11.67 5.01 5.84
N ALA A 15 -10.48 4.59 6.26
CA ALA A 15 -9.60 3.76 5.44
C ALA A 15 -10.17 2.34 5.27
N PHE A 16 -10.63 1.72 6.35
CA PHE A 16 -11.18 0.36 6.32
C PHE A 16 -12.48 0.26 5.52
N PHE A 17 -13.39 1.24 5.67
CA PHE A 17 -14.66 1.30 4.95
C PHE A 17 -14.58 2.08 3.62
N TRP A 18 -13.39 2.50 3.21
CA TRP A 18 -13.15 3.18 1.94
C TRP A 18 -14.05 4.42 1.70
N THR A 19 -14.18 5.28 2.73
CA THR A 19 -15.16 6.38 2.72
C THR A 19 -14.56 7.74 2.36
N TYR A 20 -13.27 7.81 2.03
CA TYR A 20 -12.68 9.04 1.50
C TYR A 20 -13.23 9.35 0.10
N GLU A 21 -13.39 10.63 -0.20
CA GLU A 21 -13.88 11.07 -1.51
C GLU A 21 -12.88 10.69 -2.61
N ARG A 22 -13.39 10.35 -3.80
CA ARG A 22 -12.56 10.07 -4.97
C ARG A 22 -11.78 11.33 -5.38
N ALA A 23 -10.56 11.15 -5.89
CA ALA A 23 -9.65 12.26 -6.23
C ALA A 23 -9.29 13.17 -5.05
N SER A 24 -9.42 12.66 -3.81
CA SER A 24 -8.81 13.27 -2.62
C SER A 24 -7.45 12.65 -2.36
N TRP A 25 -6.54 13.41 -1.76
CA TRP A 25 -5.19 12.92 -1.49
C TRP A 25 -5.16 11.72 -0.53
N GLN A 26 -6.12 11.60 0.40
CA GLN A 26 -6.22 10.43 1.29
C GLN A 26 -6.61 9.16 0.52
N TYR A 27 -7.56 9.31 -0.42
CA TYR A 27 -7.94 8.23 -1.32
C TYR A 27 -6.75 7.82 -2.19
N ASP A 28 -6.01 8.79 -2.74
CA ASP A 28 -4.84 8.52 -3.57
C ASP A 28 -3.75 7.78 -2.79
N ILE A 29 -3.52 8.12 -1.52
CA ILE A 29 -2.61 7.37 -0.63
C ILE A 29 -3.07 5.92 -0.46
N MET A 30 -4.37 5.68 -0.25
CA MET A 30 -4.88 4.32 -0.11
C MET A 30 -4.70 3.49 -1.38
N VAL A 31 -4.93 4.11 -2.56
CA VAL A 31 -4.66 3.47 -3.86
C VAL A 31 -3.17 3.18 -4.02
N LEU A 32 -2.31 4.16 -3.73
CA LEU A 32 -0.85 4.00 -3.78
C LEU A 32 -0.38 2.87 -2.87
N ALA A 33 -0.95 2.72 -1.67
CA ALA A 33 -0.62 1.63 -0.75
C ALA A 33 -0.94 0.25 -1.35
N ILE A 34 -2.09 0.12 -2.05
CA ILE A 34 -2.46 -1.14 -2.73
C ILE A 34 -1.56 -1.39 -3.93
N LEU A 35 -1.28 -0.38 -4.75
CA LEU A 35 -0.38 -0.52 -5.89
C LEU A 35 1.03 -0.90 -5.42
N ALA A 36 1.52 -0.27 -4.36
CA ALA A 36 2.79 -0.62 -3.72
C ALA A 36 2.77 -2.07 -3.24
N PHE A 37 1.71 -2.54 -2.59
CA PHE A 37 1.59 -3.95 -2.21
C PHE A 37 1.66 -4.89 -3.42
N VAL A 38 0.91 -4.61 -4.49
CA VAL A 38 0.91 -5.44 -5.71
C VAL A 38 2.28 -5.46 -6.39
N TRP A 39 2.95 -4.31 -6.48
CA TRP A 39 4.19 -4.16 -7.25
C TRP A 39 5.43 -4.55 -6.46
N LEU A 40 5.44 -4.32 -5.15
CA LEU A 40 6.57 -4.62 -4.28
C LEU A 40 6.52 -6.04 -3.71
N THR A 41 5.42 -6.79 -3.86
CA THR A 41 5.41 -8.20 -3.48
C THR A 41 6.13 -9.01 -4.56
N PRO A 42 7.29 -9.63 -4.27
CA PRO A 42 8.01 -10.44 -5.25
C PRO A 42 7.16 -11.63 -5.71
N PRO A 43 7.10 -11.90 -7.04
CA PRO A 43 6.44 -13.09 -7.57
C PRO A 43 6.91 -14.39 -6.91
N ASP A 44 8.20 -14.47 -6.56
CA ASP A 44 8.80 -15.63 -5.91
C ASP A 44 8.18 -15.93 -4.53
N TRP A 45 7.70 -14.91 -3.80
CA TRP A 45 7.03 -15.11 -2.52
C TRP A 45 5.67 -15.79 -2.68
N LEU A 46 5.00 -15.51 -3.79
CA LEU A 46 3.70 -16.09 -4.14
C LEU A 46 3.82 -17.44 -4.86
N ARG A 47 5.06 -17.89 -5.16
CA ARG A 47 5.34 -19.05 -6.02
C ARG A 47 4.59 -18.95 -7.34
N ASP A 48 4.65 -17.76 -7.94
CA ASP A 48 3.99 -17.48 -9.21
C ASP A 48 4.56 -18.41 -10.31
N PRO A 49 3.70 -19.16 -11.05
CA PRO A 49 4.15 -20.06 -12.10
C PRO A 49 4.51 -19.35 -13.41
N THR A 50 4.21 -18.06 -13.54
CA THR A 50 4.35 -17.26 -14.77
C THR A 50 5.41 -16.16 -14.68
N ALA A 51 5.64 -15.60 -13.50
CA ALA A 51 6.65 -14.57 -13.25
C ALA A 51 7.65 -15.03 -12.19
N SER A 52 8.93 -14.70 -12.36
CA SER A 52 10.00 -15.08 -11.44
C SER A 52 10.92 -13.91 -11.11
N GLY A 53 11.62 -14.00 -9.98
CA GLY A 53 12.56 -13.01 -9.49
C GLY A 53 11.98 -12.04 -8.46
N MET A 54 12.81 -11.07 -8.06
CA MET A 54 12.48 -10.08 -7.02
C MET A 54 11.51 -8.98 -7.50
N GLY A 55 11.15 -8.96 -8.78
CA GLY A 55 10.32 -7.90 -9.38
C GLY A 55 10.97 -6.51 -9.32
N PRO A 56 10.18 -5.41 -9.28
CA PRO A 56 10.68 -4.04 -9.17
C PRO A 56 11.56 -3.77 -7.94
N LEU A 57 11.41 -4.56 -6.86
CA LEU A 57 12.32 -4.49 -5.71
C LEU A 57 13.75 -4.87 -6.07
N GLY A 58 13.94 -5.80 -7.02
CA GLY A 58 15.27 -6.14 -7.53
C GLY A 58 15.99 -4.91 -8.09
N TRP A 59 15.32 -4.15 -8.96
CA TRP A 59 15.89 -2.93 -9.56
C TRP A 59 16.29 -1.87 -8.54
N LEU A 60 15.59 -1.79 -7.41
CA LEU A 60 15.91 -0.86 -6.33
C LEU A 60 17.09 -1.33 -5.47
N LEU A 61 17.28 -2.64 -5.33
CA LEU A 61 18.31 -3.24 -4.49
C LEU A 61 19.61 -3.52 -5.25
N ASP A 62 19.55 -3.70 -6.57
CA ASP A 62 20.72 -3.92 -7.44
C ASP A 62 21.79 -2.82 -7.31
N PRO A 63 21.45 -1.51 -7.24
CA PRO A 63 22.45 -0.45 -7.08
C PRO A 63 23.15 -0.43 -5.71
N LEU A 64 22.62 -1.16 -4.72
CA LEU A 64 23.15 -1.23 -3.35
C LEU A 64 24.12 -2.41 -3.14
N ARG A 65 24.35 -3.24 -4.17
CA ARG A 65 25.16 -4.45 -4.12
C ARG A 65 26.46 -4.30 -4.89
#